data_AF-A0A965C835-F1
#
_entry.id   AF-A0A965C835-F1
#
_cell.length_a   1.000
_cell.length_b   1.000
_cell.length_c   1.000
_cell.angle_alpha   90.00
_cell.angle_beta   90.00
_cell.angle_gamma   90.00
#
_symmetry.space_group_name_H-M   'P 1'
#
loop_
_entity.id
_entity.type
_entity.pdbx_description
1 polymer ?
#
loop_
_entity_poly.entity_id
_entity_poly.type
_entity_poly.pdbx_seq_one_letter_code
_entity_poly.pdbx_strand_id
1 'polypeptide(L)'
;MLAYLSHEAQYERLLQLLTLADVVIPARFVSEQSVEAKYVHHHPAHTWIAFEQAIRRHHPSIAPYLPLFALSNRQTVYNMFVMPWAIFDAYCHDLFAVIDDAFAQCARGYGNYNDRYPGFLAERFLGLWLHAKGLKVIEVPMLMLTDEAGFS
;
A
#
# COMPACT_ATOMS: atom_id res chain seq x y z
N MET A 1 0.71 -25.53 -13.43
CA MET A 1 0.99 -24.21 -12.83
C MET A 1 -0.07 -23.83 -11.79
N LEU A 2 -1.37 -23.87 -12.11
CA LEU A 2 -2.45 -23.54 -11.17
C LEU A 2 -2.52 -24.44 -9.91
N ALA A 3 -2.22 -25.74 -10.03
CA ALA A 3 -2.24 -26.67 -8.90
C ALA A 3 -1.21 -26.34 -7.78
N TYR A 4 -0.12 -25.62 -8.11
CA TYR A 4 0.86 -25.18 -7.12
C TYR A 4 0.33 -24.01 -6.28
N LEU A 5 -0.48 -23.12 -6.88
CA LEU A 5 -1.04 -21.94 -6.23
C LEU A 5 -2.09 -22.30 -5.18
N SER A 6 -2.72 -23.47 -5.30
CA SER A 6 -3.69 -24.02 -4.35
C SER A 6 -3.13 -25.16 -3.49
N HIS A 7 -1.82 -25.38 -3.51
CA HIS A 7 -1.20 -26.48 -2.78
C HIS A 7 -1.12 -26.17 -1.28
N GLU A 8 -1.42 -27.14 -0.42
CA GLU A 8 -1.44 -26.99 1.05
C GLU A 8 -0.12 -26.44 1.62
N ALA A 9 1.00 -26.87 1.06
CA ALA A 9 2.33 -26.33 1.38
C ALA A 9 2.43 -24.78 1.28
N GLN A 10 1.66 -24.10 0.43
CA GLN A 10 1.60 -22.64 0.39
C GLN A 10 0.98 -22.06 1.66
N TYR A 11 -0.10 -22.68 2.11
CA TYR A 11 -0.79 -22.30 3.33
C TYR A 11 0.11 -22.54 4.55
N GLU A 12 0.74 -23.72 4.65
CA GLU A 12 1.70 -24.01 5.72
C GLU A 12 2.88 -23.03 5.73
N ARG A 13 3.40 -22.70 4.54
CA ARG A 13 4.49 -21.72 4.41
C ARG A 13 4.05 -20.35 4.91
N LEU A 14 2.85 -19.90 4.54
CA LEU A 14 2.29 -18.64 5.02
C LEU A 14 2.16 -18.61 6.55
N LEU A 15 1.66 -19.70 7.15
CA LEU A 15 1.58 -19.82 8.60
C LEU A 15 2.95 -19.70 9.27
N GLN A 16 3.99 -20.33 8.70
CA GLN A 16 5.37 -20.18 9.19
C GLN A 16 5.91 -18.75 9.06
N LEU A 17 5.55 -18.02 8.00
CA LEU A 17 5.96 -16.62 7.88
C LEU A 17 5.31 -15.75 8.97
N LEU A 18 4.04 -16.02 9.27
CA LEU A 18 3.28 -15.32 10.31
C LEU A 18 3.72 -15.65 11.74
N THR A 19 4.56 -16.66 11.98
CA THR A 19 5.23 -16.83 13.28
C THR A 19 6.44 -15.91 13.45
N LEU A 20 6.97 -15.36 12.36
CA LEU A 20 8.17 -14.51 12.34
C LEU A 20 7.84 -13.02 12.12
N ALA A 21 6.65 -12.72 11.58
CA ALA A 21 6.23 -11.38 11.20
C ALA A 21 4.76 -11.14 11.52
N ASP A 22 4.41 -9.86 11.67
CA ASP A 22 3.03 -9.43 11.90
C ASP A 22 2.24 -9.36 10.59
N VAL A 23 2.91 -9.03 9.48
CA VAL A 23 2.31 -8.84 8.16
C VAL A 23 3.21 -9.42 7.07
N VAL A 24 2.60 -10.11 6.11
CA VAL A 24 3.23 -10.51 4.84
C VAL A 24 2.70 -9.63 3.73
N ILE A 25 3.58 -9.01 2.94
CA ILE A 25 3.22 -8.20 1.77
C ILE A 25 4.03 -8.65 0.54
N PRO A 26 3.59 -8.33 -0.68
CA PRO A 26 4.46 -8.41 -1.83
C PRO A 26 5.66 -7.49 -1.68
N ALA A 27 6.79 -7.85 -2.29
CA ALA A 27 8.00 -7.05 -2.31
C ALA A 27 7.72 -5.60 -2.72
N ARG A 28 8.27 -4.66 -1.96
CA ARG A 28 8.08 -3.23 -2.22
C ARG A 28 8.80 -2.85 -3.51
N PHE A 29 8.14 -2.00 -4.29
CA PHE A 29 8.70 -1.45 -5.50
C PHE A 29 9.69 -0.33 -5.19
N VAL A 30 10.84 -0.32 -5.87
CA VAL A 30 11.85 0.74 -5.77
C VAL A 30 11.85 1.52 -7.08
N SER A 31 11.61 2.83 -7.03
CA SER A 31 11.68 3.74 -8.18
C SER A 31 12.94 4.59 -8.21
N GLU A 32 13.20 5.26 -9.33
CA GLU A 32 14.25 6.29 -9.44
C GLU A 32 13.89 7.58 -8.68
N GLN A 33 12.58 7.86 -8.54
CA GLN A 33 12.04 9.02 -7.84
C GLN A 33 11.55 8.65 -6.44
N SER A 34 11.44 9.65 -5.56
CA SER A 34 10.78 9.49 -4.25
C SER A 34 9.30 9.08 -4.42
N VAL A 35 8.70 8.54 -3.36
CA VAL A 35 7.29 8.12 -3.38
C VAL A 35 6.37 9.28 -3.74
N GLU A 36 6.59 10.44 -3.11
CA GLU A 36 5.85 11.67 -3.37
C GLU A 36 6.06 12.13 -4.81
N ALA A 37 7.32 12.30 -5.24
CA ALA A 37 7.63 12.81 -6.58
C ALA A 37 7.04 11.92 -7.68
N LYS A 38 7.11 10.58 -7.51
CA LYS A 38 6.50 9.65 -8.44
C LYS A 38 4.98 9.79 -8.46
N TYR A 39 4.33 9.93 -7.30
CA TYR A 39 2.87 10.08 -7.25
C TYR A 39 2.41 11.35 -7.98
N VAL A 40 2.98 12.50 -7.62
CA VAL A 40 2.58 13.81 -8.19
C VAL A 40 2.91 13.95 -9.68
N HIS A 41 3.87 13.17 -10.18
CA HIS A 41 4.16 13.10 -11.61
C HIS A 41 3.06 12.38 -12.42
N HIS A 42 2.40 11.39 -11.83
CA HIS A 42 1.43 10.53 -12.54
C HIS A 42 -0.03 10.84 -12.17
N HIS A 43 -0.27 11.53 -11.06
CA HIS A 43 -1.60 11.79 -10.51
C HIS A 43 -1.77 13.27 -10.16
N PRO A 44 -3.02 13.78 -10.07
CA PRO A 44 -3.26 15.18 -9.75
C PRO A 44 -2.66 15.57 -8.39
N ALA A 45 -1.72 16.52 -8.37
CA ALA A 45 -0.97 16.87 -7.15
C ALA A 45 -1.85 17.28 -5.95
N HIS A 46 -3.03 17.87 -6.19
CA HIS A 46 -3.93 18.27 -5.11
C HIS A 46 -4.48 17.06 -4.32
N THR A 47 -4.59 15.87 -4.91
CA THR A 47 -5.04 14.66 -4.18
C THR A 47 -4.00 14.23 -3.16
N TRP A 48 -2.71 14.43 -3.46
CA TRP A 48 -1.61 14.20 -2.53
C TRP A 48 -1.66 15.19 -1.35
N ILE A 49 -1.88 16.47 -1.65
CA ILE A 49 -2.00 17.51 -0.62
C ILE A 49 -3.17 17.19 0.33
N ALA A 50 -4.33 16.83 -0.22
CA ALA A 50 -5.50 16.43 0.58
C ALA A 50 -5.21 15.20 1.45
N PHE A 51 -4.48 14.22 0.90
CA PHE A 51 -4.05 13.02 1.62
C PHE A 51 -3.15 13.33 2.82
N GLU A 52 -2.11 14.15 2.65
CA GLU A 52 -1.23 14.52 3.76
C GLU A 52 -1.97 15.32 4.85
N GLN A 53 -2.87 16.23 4.44
CA GLN A 53 -3.70 16.99 5.37
C GLN A 53 -4.66 16.08 6.15
N ALA A 54 -5.25 15.08 5.49
CA ALA A 54 -6.09 14.09 6.14
C ALA A 54 -5.30 13.25 7.16
N ILE A 55 -4.08 12.81 6.83
CA ILE A 55 -3.20 12.10 7.78
C ILE A 55 -2.91 12.98 9.01
N ARG A 56 -2.58 14.26 8.81
CA ARG A 56 -2.29 15.18 9.93
C ARG A 56 -3.48 15.38 10.86
N ARG A 57 -4.70 15.40 10.32
CA ARG A 57 -5.94 15.57 11.10
C ARG A 57 -6.35 14.32 11.84
N HIS A 58 -6.39 13.18 11.15
CA HIS A 58 -6.93 11.94 11.70
C HIS A 58 -5.89 11.14 12.50
N HIS A 59 -4.62 11.23 12.14
CA HIS A 59 -3.55 10.43 12.73
C HIS A 59 -2.32 11.28 13.08
N PRO A 60 -2.43 12.17 14.09
CA PRO A 60 -1.30 12.99 14.53
C PRO A 60 -0.09 12.16 15.01
N SER A 61 -0.30 10.89 15.39
CA SER A 61 0.79 9.96 15.72
C SER A 61 1.51 9.39 14.50
N ILE A 62 0.87 9.35 13.32
CA ILE A 62 1.46 8.89 12.06
C ILE A 62 2.10 10.06 11.29
N ALA A 63 1.55 11.27 11.44
CA ALA A 63 2.01 12.47 10.76
C ALA A 63 3.54 12.77 10.84
N PRO A 64 4.26 12.47 11.95
CA PRO A 64 5.71 12.64 12.02
C PRO A 64 6.49 11.82 10.98
N TYR A 65 5.90 10.76 10.43
CA TYR A 65 6.52 9.89 9.43
C TYR A 65 6.26 10.33 7.98
N LEU A 66 5.41 11.33 7.74
CA LEU A 66 5.14 11.87 6.39
C LEU A 66 6.40 12.21 5.58
N PRO A 67 7.49 12.77 6.17
CA PRO A 67 8.73 13.03 5.43
C PRO A 67 9.33 11.81 4.73
N LEU A 68 8.98 10.58 5.14
CA LEU A 68 9.41 9.37 4.45
C LEU A 68 8.98 9.32 2.98
N PHE A 69 7.86 9.94 2.61
CA PHE A 69 7.43 9.95 1.21
C PHE A 69 8.36 10.76 0.31
N ALA A 70 8.98 11.82 0.84
CA ALA A 70 9.97 12.61 0.13
C ALA A 70 11.37 11.98 0.17
N LEU A 71 11.69 11.27 1.26
CA LEU A 71 13.04 10.74 1.53
C LEU A 71 13.27 9.30 1.01
N SER A 72 12.22 8.53 0.80
CA SER A 72 12.28 7.15 0.31
C SER A 72 11.80 7.05 -1.13
N ASN A 73 12.39 6.13 -1.90
CA ASN A 73 11.92 5.70 -3.20
C ASN A 73 11.30 4.28 -3.19
N ARG A 74 11.28 3.63 -2.02
CA ARG A 74 10.73 2.29 -1.82
C ARG A 74 9.31 2.39 -1.29
N GLN A 75 8.36 1.75 -1.97
CA GLN A 75 6.94 1.89 -1.69
C GLN A 75 6.15 0.59 -1.89
N THR A 76 5.08 0.45 -1.12
CA THR A 76 3.99 -0.47 -1.43
C THR A 76 3.23 0.05 -2.66
N VAL A 77 3.00 -0.83 -3.64
CA VAL A 77 2.26 -0.53 -4.89
C VAL A 77 1.08 -1.48 -5.09
N TYR A 78 0.73 -2.21 -4.04
CA TYR A 78 -0.37 -3.15 -4.04
C TYR A 78 -1.15 -3.03 -2.74
N ASN A 79 -2.46 -3.13 -2.83
CA ASN A 79 -3.34 -3.36 -1.69
C ASN A 79 -3.46 -4.87 -1.41
N MET A 80 -2.31 -5.57 -1.39
CA MET A 80 -2.20 -7.00 -1.16
C MET A 80 -1.37 -7.24 0.10
N PHE A 81 -1.92 -8.05 1.01
CA PHE A 81 -1.28 -8.39 2.28
C PHE A 81 -1.94 -9.62 2.90
N VAL A 82 -1.25 -10.27 3.82
CA VAL A 82 -1.81 -11.22 4.78
C VAL A 82 -1.41 -10.77 6.18
N MET A 83 -2.39 -10.65 7.08
CA MET A 83 -2.18 -10.27 8.47
C MET A 83 -3.31 -10.82 9.36
N PRO A 84 -3.10 -10.94 10.68
CA PRO A 84 -4.16 -11.25 11.64
C PRO A 84 -5.31 -10.25 11.58
N TRP A 85 -6.52 -10.71 11.89
CA TRP A 85 -7.74 -9.90 11.83
C TRP A 85 -7.64 -8.57 12.60
N ALA A 86 -7.09 -8.60 13.82
CA ALA A 86 -6.98 -7.40 14.64
C ALA A 86 -6.09 -6.31 14.00
N ILE A 87 -5.06 -6.69 13.25
CA ILE A 87 -4.19 -5.74 12.53
C ILE A 87 -4.91 -5.22 11.29
N PHE A 88 -5.61 -6.10 10.56
CA PHE A 88 -6.41 -5.72 9.40
C PHE A 88 -7.51 -4.71 9.76
N ASP A 89 -8.27 -4.99 10.82
CA ASP A 89 -9.36 -4.14 11.28
C ASP A 89 -8.84 -2.76 11.71
N ALA A 90 -7.75 -2.72 12.48
CA ALA A 90 -7.08 -1.47 12.85
C ALA A 90 -6.56 -0.69 11.63
N TYR A 91 -5.96 -1.38 10.66
CA TYR A 91 -5.50 -0.77 9.42
C TYR A 91 -6.66 -0.17 8.62
N CYS A 92 -7.74 -0.91 8.42
CA CYS A 92 -8.91 -0.42 7.68
C CYS A 92 -9.56 0.78 8.38
N HIS A 93 -9.70 0.75 9.70
CA HIS A 93 -10.20 1.88 10.48
C HIS A 93 -9.35 3.13 10.25
N ASP A 94 -8.02 3.00 10.35
CA ASP A 94 -7.11 4.13 10.16
C ASP A 94 -7.10 4.61 8.69
N LEU A 95 -7.12 3.69 7.72
CA LEU A 95 -7.10 3.96 6.29
C LEU A 95 -8.34 4.74 5.85
N PHE A 96 -9.54 4.24 6.16
CA PHE A 96 -10.77 4.85 5.64
C PHE A 96 -11.00 6.24 6.21
N ALA A 97 -10.62 6.49 7.47
CA ALA A 97 -10.64 7.84 8.04
C ALA A 97 -9.84 8.86 7.20
N VAL A 98 -8.70 8.44 6.63
CA VAL A 98 -7.86 9.30 5.77
C VAL A 98 -8.40 9.38 4.36
N ILE A 99 -8.73 8.24 3.75
CA ILE A 99 -9.11 8.18 2.34
C ILE A 99 -10.47 8.86 2.11
N ASP A 100 -11.44 8.68 3.00
CA ASP A 100 -12.77 9.28 2.85
C ASP A 100 -12.69 10.81 2.97
N ASP A 101 -11.89 11.30 3.91
CA ASP A 101 -11.65 12.73 4.11
C ASP A 101 -10.88 13.37 2.94
N ALA A 102 -9.84 12.71 2.44
CA ALA A 102 -9.13 13.18 1.24
C ALA A 102 -10.06 13.17 0.00
N PHE A 103 -10.87 12.12 -0.15
CA PHE A 103 -11.82 11.98 -1.26
C PHE A 103 -12.89 13.08 -1.25
N ALA A 104 -13.39 13.46 -0.08
CA ALA A 104 -14.39 14.51 0.08
C ALA A 104 -13.89 15.90 -0.35
N GLN A 105 -12.58 16.14 -0.34
CA GLN A 105 -11.95 17.42 -0.67
C GLN A 105 -11.52 17.55 -2.13
N CYS A 106 -11.52 16.45 -2.89
CA CYS A 106 -11.03 16.42 -4.25
C CYS A 106 -12.20 16.45 -5.26
N ALA A 107 -12.00 17.11 -6.40
CA ALA A 107 -12.96 17.03 -7.50
C ALA A 107 -13.01 15.60 -8.08
N ARG A 108 -14.02 15.34 -8.93
CA ARG A 108 -14.18 14.07 -9.65
C ARG A 108 -13.96 14.30 -11.14
N GLY A 109 -13.66 13.24 -11.89
CA GLY A 109 -13.60 13.28 -13.35
C GLY A 109 -12.20 13.63 -13.88
N TYR A 110 -11.16 13.04 -13.30
CA TYR A 110 -9.78 13.13 -13.84
C TYR A 110 -9.55 12.17 -15.01
N GLY A 111 -10.56 11.38 -15.36
CA GLY A 111 -10.52 10.33 -16.36
C GLY A 111 -10.36 8.95 -15.71
N ASN A 112 -10.80 7.91 -16.44
CA ASN A 112 -10.97 6.54 -15.94
C ASN A 112 -9.79 5.99 -15.12
N TYR A 113 -8.54 6.36 -15.46
CA TYR A 113 -7.36 5.94 -14.71
C TYR A 113 -7.17 6.74 -13.42
N ASN A 114 -7.19 8.07 -13.49
CA ASN A 114 -6.92 8.93 -12.34
C ASN A 114 -8.08 9.03 -11.36
N ASP A 115 -9.30 8.65 -11.74
CA ASP A 115 -10.41 8.49 -10.78
C ASP A 115 -10.18 7.35 -9.77
N ARG A 116 -9.16 6.50 -9.98
CA ARG A 116 -8.72 5.46 -9.03
C ARG A 116 -7.71 5.96 -8.00
N TYR A 117 -7.45 7.27 -7.92
CA TYR A 117 -6.51 7.86 -6.97
C TYR A 117 -6.73 7.43 -5.50
N PRO A 118 -7.94 7.15 -4.98
CA PRO A 118 -8.10 6.67 -3.61
C PRO A 118 -7.38 5.34 -3.38
N GLY A 119 -7.40 4.44 -4.37
CA GLY A 119 -6.68 3.18 -4.33
C GLY A 119 -5.16 3.38 -4.35
N PHE A 120 -4.68 4.31 -5.18
CA PHE A 120 -3.25 4.65 -5.22
C PHE A 120 -2.76 5.28 -3.91
N LEU A 121 -3.58 6.14 -3.28
CA LEU A 121 -3.27 6.70 -1.97
C LEU A 121 -3.27 5.62 -0.88
N ALA A 122 -4.23 4.68 -0.93
CA ALA A 122 -4.28 3.56 0.01
C ALA A 122 -2.99 2.72 -0.04
N GLU A 123 -2.43 2.48 -1.24
CA GLU A 123 -1.16 1.78 -1.36
C GLU A 123 -0.02 2.53 -0.64
N ARG A 124 0.03 3.87 -0.71
CA ARG A 124 1.05 4.66 -0.01
C ARG A 124 0.81 4.69 1.48
N PHE A 125 -0.46 4.79 1.89
CA PHE A 125 -0.85 4.76 3.29
C PHE A 125 -0.44 3.45 3.96
N LEU A 126 -0.63 2.29 3.31
CA LEU A 126 -0.20 0.99 3.83
C LEU A 126 1.28 1.00 4.25
N GLY A 127 2.15 1.46 3.37
CA GLY A 127 3.59 1.50 3.63
C GLY A 127 3.95 2.39 4.82
N LEU A 128 3.35 3.59 4.89
CA LEU A 128 3.54 4.54 5.98
C LEU A 128 2.99 4.00 7.31
N TRP A 129 1.79 3.41 7.28
CA TRP A 129 1.10 2.87 8.44
C TRP A 129 1.86 1.71 9.07
N LEU A 130 2.32 0.75 8.26
CA LEU A 130 3.16 -0.36 8.73
C LEU A 130 4.44 0.14 9.43
N HIS A 131 5.08 1.16 8.86
CA HIS A 131 6.27 1.76 9.44
C HIS A 131 5.96 2.48 10.76
N ALA A 132 4.93 3.34 10.78
CA ALA A 132 4.55 4.11 11.96
C ALA A 132 4.11 3.25 13.14
N LYS A 133 3.47 2.10 12.87
CA LYS A 133 3.06 1.13 13.90
C LYS A 133 4.20 0.18 14.33
N GLY A 134 5.36 0.25 13.67
CA GLY A 134 6.53 -0.59 14.01
C GLY A 134 6.31 -2.08 13.76
N LEU A 135 5.44 -2.44 12.82
CA LEU A 135 5.09 -3.83 12.52
C LEU A 135 6.24 -4.55 11.80
N LYS A 136 6.48 -5.80 12.17
CA LYS A 136 7.43 -6.68 11.47
C LYS A 136 6.80 -7.16 10.18
N VAL A 137 7.42 -6.77 9.06
CA VAL A 137 6.93 -7.07 7.72
C VAL A 137 7.86 -8.03 7.02
N ILE A 138 7.32 -9.12 6.47
CA ILE A 138 8.01 -9.97 5.50
C ILE A 138 7.52 -9.65 4.10
N GLU A 139 8.47 -9.45 3.19
CA GLU A 139 8.24 -9.24 1.78
C GLU A 139 8.41 -10.54 1.00
N VAL A 140 7.43 -10.89 0.17
CA VAL A 140 7.46 -12.09 -0.68
C VAL A 140 7.38 -11.71 -2.17
N PRO A 141 7.90 -12.55 -3.09
CA PRO A 141 7.79 -12.28 -4.52
C PRO A 141 6.33 -12.10 -4.97
N MET A 142 6.09 -11.11 -5.82
CA MET A 142 4.81 -10.93 -6.53
C MET A 142 4.87 -11.70 -7.85
N LEU A 143 3.93 -12.59 -8.08
CA LEU A 143 3.81 -13.34 -9.33
C LEU A 143 2.66 -12.77 -10.16
N MET A 144 2.98 -12.32 -11.37
CA MET A 144 1.98 -11.99 -12.39
C MET A 144 1.76 -13.22 -13.25
N LEU A 145 0.52 -13.73 -13.26
CA LEU A 145 0.14 -14.85 -14.13
C LEU A 145 -0.36 -14.28 -15.45
N THR A 146 0.29 -14.65 -16.54
CA THR A 146 -0.10 -14.29 -17.90
C THR A 146 -0.44 -15.57 -18.66
N ASP A 147 -1.50 -15.53 -19.48
CA ASP A 147 -1.87 -16.64 -20.37
C ASP A 147 -0.97 -16.69 -21.63
N GLU A 148 -0.10 -15.70 -21.81
CA GLU A 148 0.86 -15.64 -22.91
C GLU A 148 2.09 -16.49 -22.60
N ALA A 149 2.24 -17.60 -23.33
CA ALA A 149 3.50 -18.30 -23.45
C ALA A 149 4.47 -17.44 -24.27
N GLY A 150 5.28 -16.59 -23.64
CA GLY A 150 6.33 -15.88 -24.36
C GLY A 150 7.00 -14.75 -23.59
N PHE A 151 8.25 -14.98 -23.19
CA PHE A 151 9.26 -13.94 -23.30
C PHE A 151 10.06 -14.27 -24.56
N SER A 152 9.95 -13.42 -25.57
CA SER A 152 10.97 -13.24 -26.62
C SER A 152 12.05 -12.31 -26.11
#